data_AF-A0A930VGA7-F1
#
_entry.id   AF-A0A930VGA7-F1
#
_cell.length_a   1.000
_cell.length_b   1.000
_cell.length_c   1.000
_cell.angle_alpha   90.00
_cell.angle_beta   90.00
_cell.angle_gamma   90.00
#
_symmetry.space_group_name_H-M   'P 1'
#
loop_
_entity.id
_entity.type
_entity.pdbx_description
1 polymer ?
#
loop_
_entity_poly.entity_id
_entity_poly.type
_entity_poly.pdbx_seq_one_letter_code
_entity_poly.pdbx_strand_id
1 'polypeptide(L)'
;MAAPALVALAHGSRDPRSAATINALVAEVRTLRPDLKIERAFLDLAKPSLDTTIERLARKHDEIVVVPLLLTEAYHAKVDVPSAVAAAQARHPGVQIRATPILGLEPRFLEVLDLRMREALKAARARELDALVLAAAGSSDPLANQSVARLARLWGSHHKLPVTAAFASSAPPATGEAVRAFRKEGRRHIAVASLFLAPGFLPDRAAELALEAGAVAISEPLGAHPEIARTVLARYAVGAVELVPV
;
A
#
# COMPACT_ATOMS: atom_id res chain seq x y z
N MET A 1 -29.02 -14.11 -2.23
CA MET A 1 -27.64 -14.62 -2.31
C MET A 1 -26.84 -13.99 -1.18
N ALA A 2 -25.93 -14.74 -0.56
CA ALA A 2 -25.03 -14.16 0.45
C ALA A 2 -24.04 -13.20 -0.24
N ALA A 3 -23.60 -12.14 0.43
CA ALA A 3 -22.60 -11.24 -0.14
C ALA A 3 -21.30 -12.01 -0.45
N PRO A 4 -20.59 -11.71 -1.58
CA PRO A 4 -19.32 -12.34 -1.90
C PRO A 4 -18.32 -12.22 -0.75
N ALA A 5 -17.55 -13.26 -0.45
CA ALA A 5 -16.48 -13.15 0.54
C ALA A 5 -15.37 -12.21 0.03
N LEU A 6 -14.78 -11.40 0.91
CA LEU A 6 -13.67 -10.51 0.59
C LEU A 6 -12.34 -11.15 1.00
N VAL A 7 -11.42 -11.31 0.05
CA VAL A 7 -10.02 -11.68 0.32
C VAL A 7 -9.13 -10.45 0.14
N ALA A 8 -8.63 -9.90 1.26
CA ALA A 8 -7.66 -8.82 1.26
C ALA A 8 -6.26 -9.42 0.99
N LEU A 9 -5.76 -9.24 -0.23
CA LEU A 9 -4.57 -9.90 -0.74
C LEU A 9 -3.36 -8.96 -0.67
N ALA A 10 -2.51 -9.14 0.33
CA ALA A 10 -1.21 -8.46 0.38
C ALA A 10 -0.16 -9.23 -0.43
N HIS A 11 0.93 -8.58 -0.83
CA HIS A 11 2.06 -9.29 -1.41
C HIS A 11 2.66 -10.28 -0.40
N GLY A 12 2.86 -9.80 0.83
CA GLY A 12 3.48 -10.56 1.92
C GLY A 12 4.95 -10.16 2.11
N SER A 13 5.47 -10.46 3.28
CA SER A 13 6.82 -10.11 3.71
C SER A 13 7.27 -11.09 4.78
N ARG A 14 8.58 -11.33 4.83
CA ARG A 14 9.21 -12.09 5.92
C ARG A 14 9.21 -11.31 7.23
N ASP A 15 8.98 -10.00 7.19
CA ASP A 15 8.89 -9.17 8.38
C ASP A 15 7.52 -9.35 9.07
N PRO A 16 7.48 -9.77 10.34
CA PRO A 16 6.23 -9.99 11.06
C PRO A 16 5.40 -8.72 11.26
N ARG A 17 6.02 -7.52 11.28
CA ARG A 17 5.31 -6.23 11.39
C ARG A 17 4.42 -5.97 10.18
N SER A 18 4.83 -6.47 9.01
CA SER A 18 4.02 -6.39 7.79
C SER A 18 2.73 -7.18 7.96
N ALA A 19 2.83 -8.46 8.36
CA ALA A 19 1.66 -9.31 8.59
C ALA A 19 0.76 -8.76 9.71
N ALA A 20 1.35 -8.23 10.78
CA ALA A 20 0.61 -7.57 11.86
C ALA A 20 -0.18 -6.36 11.35
N THR A 21 0.41 -5.55 10.46
CA THR A 21 -0.26 -4.40 9.85
C THR A 21 -1.43 -4.82 8.96
N ILE A 22 -1.27 -5.88 8.17
CA ILE A 22 -2.36 -6.42 7.35
C ILE A 22 -3.48 -7.01 8.22
N ASN A 23 -3.14 -7.65 9.34
CA ASN A 23 -4.13 -8.12 10.33
C ASN A 23 -4.95 -6.95 10.89
N ALA A 24 -4.27 -5.88 11.30
CA ALA A 24 -4.91 -4.68 11.81
C ALA A 24 -5.81 -4.03 10.74
N LEU A 25 -5.34 -3.92 9.50
CA LEU A 25 -6.14 -3.37 8.41
C LEU A 25 -7.40 -4.20 8.15
N VAL A 26 -7.29 -5.53 8.14
CA VAL A 26 -8.47 -6.40 8.00
C VAL A 26 -9.42 -6.28 9.20
N ALA A 27 -8.91 -6.06 10.41
CA ALA A 27 -9.75 -5.77 11.57
C ALA A 27 -10.50 -4.43 11.44
N GLU A 28 -9.86 -3.39 10.90
CA GLU A 28 -10.52 -2.12 10.58
C GLU A 28 -11.63 -2.30 9.53
N VAL A 29 -11.37 -3.06 8.46
CA VAL A 29 -12.38 -3.36 7.42
C VAL A 29 -13.57 -4.12 8.03
N ARG A 30 -13.32 -5.09 8.93
CA ARG A 30 -14.37 -5.82 9.65
C ARG A 30 -15.19 -4.93 10.58
N THR A 31 -14.57 -3.93 11.19
CA THR A 31 -15.29 -2.95 12.03
C THR A 31 -16.27 -2.13 11.20
N LEU A 32 -15.88 -1.77 9.97
CA LEU A 32 -16.74 -1.02 9.04
C LEU A 32 -17.84 -1.90 8.38
N ARG A 33 -17.59 -3.20 8.21
CA ARG A 33 -18.52 -4.17 7.60
C ARG A 33 -18.55 -5.50 8.36
N PRO A 34 -19.19 -5.54 9.55
CA PRO A 34 -19.23 -6.74 10.39
C PRO A 34 -20.04 -7.88 9.79
N ASP A 35 -20.92 -7.58 8.82
CA ASP A 35 -21.72 -8.53 8.06
C ASP A 35 -20.93 -9.28 6.99
N LEU A 36 -19.76 -8.78 6.59
CA LEU A 36 -18.99 -9.31 5.47
C LEU A 36 -17.97 -10.36 5.93
N LYS A 37 -17.92 -11.49 5.23
CA LYS A 37 -16.84 -12.46 5.42
C LYS A 37 -15.54 -11.94 4.82
N ILE A 38 -14.67 -11.41 5.67
CA ILE A 38 -13.38 -10.84 5.26
C ILE A 38 -12.25 -11.75 5.73
N GLU A 39 -11.37 -12.13 4.81
CA GLU A 39 -10.15 -12.91 5.07
C GLU A 39 -8.92 -12.21 4.51
N ARG A 40 -7.76 -12.44 5.13
CA ARG A 40 -6.48 -12.00 4.58
C ARG A 40 -5.83 -13.15 3.82
N ALA A 41 -5.07 -12.81 2.80
CA ALA A 41 -4.17 -13.73 2.13
C ALA A 41 -2.88 -13.02 1.72
N PHE A 42 -1.85 -13.81 1.43
CA PHE A 42 -0.61 -13.33 0.87
C PHE A 42 -0.31 -14.01 -0.46
N LEU A 43 0.28 -13.26 -1.40
CA LEU A 43 0.79 -13.81 -2.66
C LEU A 43 2.02 -14.68 -2.39
N ASP A 44 2.93 -14.21 -1.56
CA ASP A 44 4.20 -14.86 -1.25
C ASP A 44 4.69 -14.48 0.16
N LEU A 45 5.77 -15.10 0.64
CA LEU A 45 6.56 -14.76 1.83
C LEU A 45 5.86 -14.85 3.19
N ALA A 46 4.54 -14.98 3.22
CA ALA A 46 3.73 -15.04 4.43
C ALA A 46 2.53 -15.99 4.26
N LYS A 47 1.91 -16.36 5.39
CA LYS A 47 0.77 -17.28 5.44
C LYS A 47 -0.48 -16.62 6.07
N PRO A 48 -1.69 -16.99 5.64
CA PRO A 48 -2.00 -18.02 4.64
C PRO A 48 -1.80 -17.54 3.21
N SER A 49 -1.54 -18.47 2.28
CA SER A 49 -1.50 -18.16 0.85
C SER A 49 -2.90 -17.83 0.32
N LEU A 50 -2.96 -17.16 -0.84
CA LEU A 50 -4.22 -16.95 -1.56
C LEU A 50 -4.96 -18.26 -1.80
N ASP A 51 -4.22 -19.28 -2.23
CA ASP A 51 -4.75 -20.60 -2.52
C ASP A 51 -5.47 -21.23 -1.30
N THR A 52 -4.76 -21.41 -0.19
CA THR A 52 -5.32 -22.00 1.03
C THR A 52 -6.52 -21.20 1.56
N THR A 53 -6.51 -19.88 1.33
CA THR A 53 -7.61 -19.01 1.75
C THR A 53 -8.85 -19.23 0.90
N ILE A 54 -8.69 -19.32 -0.43
CA ILE A 54 -9.78 -19.61 -1.37
C ILE A 54 -10.33 -21.01 -1.13
N GLU A 55 -9.49 -22.03 -0.98
CA GLU A 55 -9.93 -23.41 -0.75
C GLU A 55 -10.86 -23.53 0.47
N ARG A 56 -10.55 -22.79 1.54
CA ARG A 56 -11.39 -22.74 2.74
C ARG A 56 -12.69 -21.97 2.51
N LEU A 57 -12.65 -20.86 1.79
CA LEU A 57 -13.82 -20.03 1.51
C LEU A 57 -14.81 -20.71 0.56
N ALA A 58 -14.30 -21.40 -0.45
CA ALA A 58 -15.05 -22.16 -1.47
C ALA A 58 -15.96 -23.24 -0.88
N ARG A 59 -15.72 -23.68 0.36
CA ARG A 59 -16.60 -24.63 1.07
C ARG A 59 -17.93 -24.01 1.55
N LYS A 60 -18.03 -22.68 1.55
CA LYS A 60 -19.15 -21.94 2.16
C LYS A 60 -19.63 -20.74 1.34
N HIS A 61 -18.93 -20.38 0.26
CA HIS A 61 -19.23 -19.22 -0.56
C HIS A 61 -19.07 -19.59 -2.03
N ASP A 62 -20.05 -19.19 -2.83
CA ASP A 62 -20.06 -19.37 -4.28
C ASP A 62 -19.40 -18.18 -5.00
N GLU A 63 -19.18 -17.07 -4.29
CA GLU A 63 -18.64 -15.82 -4.83
C GLU A 63 -17.54 -15.28 -3.91
N ILE A 64 -16.39 -14.94 -4.50
CA ILE A 64 -15.22 -14.40 -3.81
C ILE A 64 -14.67 -13.21 -4.58
N VAL A 65 -14.51 -12.08 -3.89
CA VAL A 65 -13.84 -10.88 -4.40
C VAL A 65 -12.47 -10.75 -3.76
N VAL A 66 -11.43 -10.76 -4.58
CA VAL A 66 -10.03 -10.57 -4.18
C VAL A 66 -9.67 -9.11 -4.36
N VAL A 67 -9.33 -8.42 -3.28
CA VAL A 67 -8.89 -7.01 -3.27
C VAL A 67 -7.38 -6.95 -3.04
N PRO A 68 -6.56 -6.63 -4.06
CA PRO A 68 -5.12 -6.55 -3.90
C PRO A 68 -4.70 -5.29 -3.14
N LEU A 69 -3.95 -5.46 -2.05
CA LEU A 69 -3.46 -4.41 -1.17
C LEU A 69 -2.14 -3.78 -1.70
N LEU A 70 -2.10 -3.48 -2.99
CA LEU A 70 -0.93 -2.91 -3.68
C LEU A 70 -1.16 -1.42 -3.99
N LEU A 71 -0.13 -0.60 -3.84
CA LEU A 71 -0.21 0.85 -4.06
C LEU A 71 0.14 1.26 -5.49
N THR A 72 1.03 0.53 -6.15
CA THR A 72 1.48 0.85 -7.51
C THR A 72 1.18 -0.29 -8.47
N GLU A 73 0.86 0.06 -9.72
CA GLU A 73 0.66 -0.91 -10.80
C GLU A 73 2.00 -1.42 -11.35
N ALA A 74 2.75 -2.13 -10.50
CA ALA A 74 3.99 -2.80 -10.87
C ALA A 74 3.70 -4.25 -11.32
N TYR A 75 4.77 -5.01 -11.58
CA TYR A 75 4.72 -6.42 -12.02
C TYR A 75 3.70 -7.26 -11.26
N HIS A 76 3.69 -7.18 -9.91
CA HIS A 76 2.78 -7.96 -9.07
C HIS A 76 1.30 -7.68 -9.35
N ALA A 77 0.93 -6.45 -9.66
CA ALA A 77 -0.44 -6.08 -9.98
C ALA A 77 -0.86 -6.60 -11.37
N LYS A 78 0.07 -6.57 -12.33
CA LYS A 78 -0.19 -6.88 -13.75
C LYS A 78 -0.05 -8.36 -14.08
N VAL A 79 0.72 -9.12 -13.29
CA VAL A 79 1.09 -10.50 -13.59
C VAL A 79 0.70 -11.42 -12.44
N ASP A 80 1.28 -11.24 -11.25
CA ASP A 80 1.17 -12.23 -10.19
C ASP A 80 -0.25 -12.38 -9.63
N VAL A 81 -0.95 -11.27 -9.40
CA VAL A 81 -2.35 -11.30 -8.92
C VAL A 81 -3.27 -11.97 -9.95
N PRO A 82 -3.31 -11.52 -11.24
CA PRO A 82 -4.10 -12.20 -12.26
C PRO A 82 -3.79 -13.70 -12.39
N SER A 83 -2.52 -14.08 -12.42
CA SER A 83 -2.10 -15.49 -12.53
C SER A 83 -2.54 -16.31 -11.32
N ALA A 84 -2.40 -15.79 -10.11
CA ALA A 84 -2.80 -16.50 -8.89
C ALA A 84 -4.32 -16.67 -8.81
N VAL A 85 -5.09 -15.67 -9.25
CA VAL A 85 -6.56 -15.74 -9.30
C VAL A 85 -7.04 -16.71 -10.38
N ALA A 86 -6.44 -16.68 -11.58
CA ALA A 86 -6.77 -17.64 -12.63
C ALA A 86 -6.48 -19.10 -12.21
N ALA A 87 -5.35 -19.33 -11.54
CA ALA A 87 -5.02 -20.64 -11.00
C ALA A 87 -6.01 -21.11 -9.92
N ALA A 88 -6.49 -20.20 -9.07
CA ALA A 88 -7.51 -20.51 -8.08
C ALA A 88 -8.88 -20.80 -8.73
N GLN A 89 -9.26 -20.03 -9.75
CA GLN A 89 -10.49 -20.23 -10.51
C GLN A 89 -10.52 -21.59 -11.21
N ALA A 90 -9.39 -22.02 -11.80
CA ALA A 90 -9.27 -23.33 -12.43
C ALA A 90 -9.45 -24.50 -11.45
N ARG A 91 -9.03 -24.33 -10.19
CA ARG A 91 -9.15 -25.36 -9.15
C ARG A 91 -10.51 -25.39 -8.45
N HIS A 92 -11.27 -24.29 -8.54
CA HIS A 92 -12.59 -24.15 -7.93
C HIS A 92 -13.63 -23.69 -8.98
N PRO A 93 -13.96 -24.53 -9.99
CA PRO A 93 -14.83 -24.13 -11.10
C PRO A 93 -16.27 -23.82 -10.69
N GLY A 94 -16.71 -24.26 -9.51
CA GLY A 94 -18.04 -23.96 -8.96
C GLY A 94 -18.12 -22.63 -8.18
N VAL A 95 -17.02 -21.89 -8.06
CA VAL A 95 -16.95 -20.62 -7.32
C VAL A 95 -16.53 -19.51 -8.27
N GLN A 96 -17.24 -18.39 -8.28
CA GLN A 96 -16.84 -17.20 -9.02
C GLN A 96 -15.80 -16.42 -8.22
N ILE A 97 -14.59 -16.28 -8.78
CA ILE A 97 -13.48 -15.58 -8.15
C ILE A 97 -13.09 -14.39 -9.00
N ARG A 98 -13.20 -13.19 -8.43
CA ARG A 98 -12.92 -11.95 -9.15
C ARG A 98 -11.89 -11.10 -8.43
N ALA A 99 -10.83 -10.71 -9.15
CA ALA A 99 -9.89 -9.71 -8.67
C ALA A 99 -10.39 -8.30 -9.00
N THR A 100 -10.30 -7.39 -8.03
CA THR A 100 -10.53 -5.96 -8.28
C THR A 100 -9.24 -5.31 -8.80
N PRO A 101 -9.31 -4.07 -9.32
CA PRO A 101 -8.14 -3.22 -9.38
C PRO A 101 -7.46 -3.12 -8.00
N ILE A 102 -6.16 -2.84 -8.00
CA ILE A 102 -5.38 -2.63 -6.77
C ILE A 102 -5.92 -1.44 -5.96
N LEU A 103 -5.46 -1.26 -4.71
CA LEU A 103 -5.75 -0.04 -3.96
C LEU A 103 -5.30 1.20 -4.74
N GLY A 104 -4.09 1.16 -5.30
CA GLY A 104 -3.56 2.24 -6.12
C GLY A 104 -3.13 3.44 -5.29
N LEU A 105 -2.78 4.52 -5.99
CA LEU A 105 -2.40 5.80 -5.40
C LEU A 105 -3.60 6.74 -5.35
N GLU A 106 -4.40 6.59 -4.29
CA GLU A 106 -5.57 7.44 -4.07
C GLU A 106 -5.16 8.81 -3.49
N PRO A 107 -5.72 9.94 -3.98
CA PRO A 107 -5.47 11.26 -3.38
C PRO A 107 -5.76 11.31 -1.89
N ARG A 108 -6.76 10.55 -1.41
CA ARG A 108 -7.12 10.45 0.02
C ARG A 108 -6.01 9.85 0.88
N PHE A 109 -5.07 9.10 0.29
CA PHE A 109 -3.90 8.60 1.02
C PHE A 109 -2.92 9.72 1.37
N LEU A 110 -2.99 10.88 0.69
CA LEU A 110 -2.23 12.06 1.09
C LEU A 110 -2.69 12.61 2.44
N GLU A 111 -3.97 12.51 2.78
CA GLU A 111 -4.48 12.90 4.10
C GLU A 111 -3.91 11.99 5.20
N VAL A 112 -3.79 10.69 4.92
CA VAL A 112 -3.13 9.74 5.81
C VAL A 112 -1.65 10.08 5.96
N LEU A 113 -0.95 10.37 4.86
CA LEU A 113 0.44 10.83 4.91
C LEU A 113 0.59 12.12 5.70
N ASP A 114 -0.32 13.08 5.58
CA ASP A 114 -0.28 14.32 6.37
C ASP A 114 -0.33 14.03 7.87
N LEU A 115 -1.20 13.10 8.29
CA LEU A 115 -1.28 12.67 9.69
C LEU A 115 0.04 12.02 10.13
N ARG A 116 0.57 11.07 9.35
CA ARG A 116 1.86 10.41 9.64
C ARG A 116 3.02 11.39 9.71
N MET A 117 3.03 12.38 8.82
CA MET A 117 4.05 13.43 8.81
C MET A 117 3.96 14.32 10.05
N ARG A 118 2.75 14.73 10.46
CA ARG A 118 2.56 15.53 11.69
C ARG A 118 3.02 14.75 12.92
N GLU A 119 2.70 13.46 13.00
CA GLU A 119 3.15 12.57 14.08
C GLU A 119 4.69 12.53 14.13
N ALA A 120 5.34 12.30 12.99
CA ALA A 120 6.80 12.23 12.89
C ALA A 120 7.50 13.55 13.22
N LEU A 121 7.02 14.67 12.69
CA LEU A 121 7.57 16.00 12.96
C LEU A 121 7.43 16.36 14.44
N LYS A 122 6.29 16.05 15.06
CA LYS A 122 6.07 16.24 16.49
C LYS A 122 7.04 15.40 17.32
N ALA A 123 7.22 14.13 16.97
CA ALA A 123 8.16 13.24 17.67
C ALA A 123 9.61 13.73 17.56
N ALA A 124 10.01 14.22 16.38
CA ALA A 124 11.32 14.80 16.14
C ALA A 124 11.51 16.21 16.70
N ARG A 125 10.45 16.83 17.25
CA ARG A 125 10.41 18.24 17.67
C ARG A 125 10.81 19.22 16.55
N ALA A 126 10.60 18.82 15.29
CA ALA A 126 10.85 19.65 14.12
C ALA A 126 9.72 20.67 13.97
N ARG A 127 10.08 21.96 14.00
CA ARG A 127 9.12 23.08 13.87
C ARG A 127 9.02 23.63 12.46
N GLU A 128 10.01 23.33 11.64
CA GLU A 128 10.17 23.82 10.28
C GLU A 128 10.34 22.64 9.34
N LEU A 129 9.88 22.84 8.10
CA LEU A 129 10.04 21.88 7.02
C LEU A 129 10.23 22.66 5.72
N ASP A 130 11.36 22.45 5.06
CA ASP A 130 11.75 23.19 3.85
C ASP A 130 11.69 22.31 2.60
N ALA A 131 11.68 20.98 2.74
CA ALA A 131 11.49 20.04 1.65
C ALA A 131 11.01 18.67 2.17
N LEU A 132 10.37 17.88 1.30
CA LEU A 132 9.96 16.52 1.60
C LEU A 132 10.46 15.53 0.53
N VAL A 133 10.91 14.37 0.96
CA VAL A 133 11.09 13.22 0.07
C VAL A 133 9.93 12.25 0.26
N LEU A 134 9.22 11.92 -0.82
CA LEU A 134 8.20 10.87 -0.82
C LEU A 134 8.87 9.53 -1.16
N ALA A 135 9.15 8.71 -0.14
CA ALA A 135 9.79 7.42 -0.31
C ALA A 135 8.74 6.35 -0.66
N ALA A 136 8.99 5.60 -1.73
CA ALA A 136 8.17 4.46 -2.16
C ALA A 136 9.05 3.24 -2.46
N ALA A 137 8.44 2.07 -2.70
CA ALA A 137 9.20 0.85 -3.01
C ALA A 137 10.05 0.99 -4.28
N GLY A 138 9.49 1.61 -5.33
CA GLY A 138 10.07 1.64 -6.66
C GLY A 138 9.74 0.40 -7.48
N SER A 139 9.81 0.54 -8.79
CA SER A 139 9.47 -0.49 -9.77
C SER A 139 10.44 -0.44 -10.95
N SER A 140 10.62 -1.56 -11.63
CA SER A 140 11.25 -1.56 -12.95
C SER A 140 10.34 -0.94 -14.03
N ASP A 141 9.03 -0.84 -13.78
CA ASP A 141 8.07 -0.16 -14.64
C ASP A 141 8.15 1.37 -14.46
N PRO A 142 8.57 2.13 -15.49
CA PRO A 142 8.68 3.59 -15.40
C PRO A 142 7.35 4.30 -15.14
N LEU A 143 6.22 3.75 -15.59
CA LEU A 143 4.90 4.35 -15.40
C LEU A 143 4.44 4.27 -13.94
N ALA A 144 4.79 3.17 -13.25
CA ALA A 144 4.55 3.04 -11.82
C ALA A 144 5.33 4.10 -11.03
N ASN A 145 6.61 4.32 -11.37
CA ASN A 145 7.43 5.35 -10.73
C ASN A 145 6.96 6.77 -11.06
N GLN A 146 6.52 7.01 -12.30
CA GLN A 146 5.95 8.30 -12.71
C GLN A 146 4.67 8.63 -11.92
N SER A 147 3.85 7.63 -11.59
CA SER A 147 2.65 7.80 -10.79
C SER A 147 2.98 8.25 -9.35
N VAL A 148 4.03 7.69 -8.74
CA VAL A 148 4.56 8.17 -7.44
C VAL A 148 5.09 9.60 -7.56
N ALA A 149 5.86 9.90 -8.61
CA ALA A 149 6.38 11.26 -8.83
C ALA A 149 5.25 12.29 -9.03
N ARG A 150 4.14 11.90 -9.65
CA ARG A 150 2.94 12.75 -9.79
C ARG A 150 2.29 13.00 -8.43
N LEU A 151 2.18 11.96 -7.59
CA LEU A 151 1.64 12.08 -6.24
C LEU A 151 2.51 13.00 -5.37
N ALA A 152 3.84 12.87 -5.46
CA ALA A 152 4.80 13.77 -4.80
C ALA A 152 4.57 15.23 -5.18
N ARG A 153 4.41 15.53 -6.48
CA ARG A 153 4.11 16.88 -6.97
C ARG A 153 2.76 17.39 -6.47
N LEU A 154 1.73 16.54 -6.45
CA LEU A 154 0.42 16.92 -5.96
C LEU A 154 0.47 17.33 -4.48
N TRP A 155 1.12 16.51 -3.66
CA TRP A 155 1.34 16.81 -2.24
C TRP A 155 2.14 18.11 -2.06
N GLY A 156 3.22 18.28 -2.83
CA GLY A 156 4.05 19.49 -2.78
C GLY A 156 3.30 20.76 -3.17
N SER A 157 2.46 20.71 -4.22
CA SER A 157 1.62 21.83 -4.61
C SER A 157 0.60 22.21 -3.53
N HIS A 158 -0.01 21.22 -2.88
CA HIS A 158 -0.96 21.45 -1.79
C HIS A 158 -0.31 22.13 -0.58
N HIS A 159 0.87 21.67 -0.18
CA HIS A 159 1.60 22.19 0.99
C HIS A 159 2.57 23.34 0.67
N LYS A 160 2.65 23.77 -0.59
CA LYS A 160 3.62 24.77 -1.07
C LYS A 160 5.07 24.44 -0.67
N LEU A 161 5.41 23.16 -0.77
CA LEU A 161 6.70 22.61 -0.36
C LEU A 161 7.37 21.89 -1.54
N PRO A 162 8.69 22.06 -1.76
CA PRO A 162 9.42 21.22 -2.70
C PRO A 162 9.35 19.75 -2.27
N VAL A 163 8.85 18.91 -3.15
CA VAL A 163 8.76 17.46 -2.91
C VAL A 163 9.30 16.69 -4.09
N THR A 164 10.14 15.70 -3.80
CA THR A 164 10.62 14.74 -4.81
C THR A 164 10.31 13.31 -4.40
N ALA A 165 10.05 12.46 -5.39
CA ALA A 165 9.91 11.03 -5.15
C ALA A 165 11.28 10.37 -5.06
N ALA A 166 11.40 9.38 -4.19
CA ALA A 166 12.56 8.52 -4.08
C ALA A 166 12.12 7.07 -3.90
N PHE A 167 13.00 6.14 -4.28
CA PHE A 167 12.64 4.74 -4.39
C PHE A 167 13.62 3.87 -3.61
N ALA A 168 13.09 2.91 -2.85
CA ALA A 168 13.88 1.97 -2.06
C ALA A 168 14.55 0.88 -2.92
N SER A 169 14.05 0.66 -4.13
CA SER A 169 14.55 -0.34 -5.07
C SER A 169 14.27 0.05 -6.52
N SER A 170 14.94 -0.63 -7.45
CA SER A 170 14.66 -0.68 -8.90
C SER A 170 14.67 0.62 -9.71
N ALA A 171 14.68 1.78 -9.05
CA ALA A 171 14.70 3.09 -9.69
C ALA A 171 15.49 4.10 -8.85
N PRO A 172 16.20 5.05 -9.47
CA PRO A 172 16.76 6.21 -8.77
C PRO A 172 15.73 7.36 -8.67
N PRO A 173 15.93 8.32 -7.77
CA PRO A 173 16.99 8.35 -6.75
C PRO A 173 16.63 7.47 -5.54
N ALA A 174 17.64 6.95 -4.85
CA ALA A 174 17.45 6.38 -3.52
C ALA A 174 17.09 7.47 -2.50
N THR A 175 16.39 7.13 -1.42
CA THR A 175 15.90 8.12 -0.43
C THR A 175 17.02 9.01 0.12
N GLY A 176 18.17 8.44 0.48
CA GLY A 176 19.32 9.22 0.95
C GLY A 176 19.92 10.14 -0.12
N GLU A 177 19.85 9.75 -1.40
CA GLU A 177 20.32 10.61 -2.51
C GLU A 177 19.41 11.81 -2.71
N ALA A 178 18.09 11.61 -2.63
CA ALA A 178 17.10 12.69 -2.69
C ALA A 178 17.27 13.68 -1.53
N VAL A 179 17.50 13.19 -0.31
CA VAL A 179 17.80 14.06 0.84
C VAL A 179 19.09 14.84 0.61
N ARG A 180 20.18 14.18 0.16
CA ARG A 180 21.44 14.87 -0.16
C ARG A 180 21.29 15.91 -1.27
N ALA A 181 20.44 15.67 -2.27
CA ALA A 181 20.16 16.63 -3.32
C ALA A 181 19.53 17.91 -2.75
N PHE A 182 18.49 17.79 -1.91
CA PHE A 182 17.90 18.96 -1.24
C PHE A 182 18.90 19.71 -0.35
N ARG A 183 19.81 19.00 0.34
CA ARG A 183 20.86 19.66 1.13
C ARG A 183 21.83 20.45 0.26
N LYS A 184 22.18 19.97 -0.93
CA LYS A 184 23.01 20.71 -1.91
C LYS A 184 22.31 21.98 -2.41
N GLU A 185 20.99 21.98 -2.46
CA GLU A 185 20.16 23.17 -2.76
C GLU A 185 20.02 24.13 -1.55
N GLY A 186 20.67 23.84 -0.41
CA GLY A 186 20.66 24.68 0.79
C GLY A 186 19.53 24.39 1.77
N ARG A 187 18.67 23.39 1.52
CA ARG A 187 17.58 22.99 2.44
C ARG A 187 18.16 22.34 3.70
N ARG A 188 17.59 22.67 4.86
CA ARG A 188 18.09 22.19 6.17
C ARG A 188 17.08 21.31 6.88
N HIS A 189 15.78 21.62 6.80
CA HIS A 189 14.73 20.83 7.41
C HIS A 189 14.06 19.95 6.35
N ILE A 190 14.61 18.76 6.12
CA ILE A 190 14.11 17.82 5.11
C ILE A 190 13.49 16.63 5.83
N ALA A 191 12.23 16.31 5.55
CA ALA A 191 11.59 15.12 6.10
C ALA A 191 11.28 14.10 5.00
N VAL A 192 10.98 12.87 5.41
CA VAL A 192 10.63 11.78 4.50
C VAL A 192 9.24 11.24 4.83
N ALA A 193 8.37 11.21 3.83
CA ALA A 193 7.07 10.57 3.91
C ALA A 193 7.16 9.15 3.36
N SER A 194 6.73 8.16 4.15
CA SER A 194 6.79 6.74 3.82
C SER A 194 5.51 6.29 3.09
N LEU A 195 5.52 6.33 1.76
CA LEU A 195 4.45 5.79 0.91
C LEU A 195 4.58 4.26 0.78
N PHE A 196 4.35 3.59 1.90
CA PHE A 196 4.30 2.14 2.03
C PHE A 196 3.03 1.77 2.78
N LEU A 197 2.49 0.57 2.53
CA LEU A 197 1.32 0.11 3.28
C LEU A 197 1.69 -0.35 4.69
N ALA A 198 2.85 -0.98 4.86
CA ALA A 198 3.27 -1.57 6.13
C ALA A 198 4.79 -1.46 6.33
N PRO A 199 5.30 -1.56 7.57
CA PRO A 199 6.73 -1.65 7.87
C PRO A 199 7.37 -2.90 7.28
N GLY A 200 8.70 -2.88 7.17
CA GLY A 200 9.49 -3.99 6.64
C GLY A 200 10.80 -3.52 6.01
N PHE A 201 11.50 -4.45 5.34
CA PHE A 201 12.84 -4.21 4.82
C PHE A 201 13.00 -2.94 3.95
N LEU A 202 12.11 -2.73 2.96
CA LEU A 202 12.21 -1.57 2.05
C LEU A 202 11.97 -0.22 2.76
N PRO A 203 10.86 -0.01 3.50
CA PRO A 203 10.68 1.25 4.24
C PRO A 203 11.77 1.48 5.29
N ASP A 204 12.22 0.42 5.98
CA ASP A 204 13.30 0.54 6.96
C ASP A 204 14.61 0.97 6.29
N ARG A 205 14.96 0.34 5.16
CA ARG A 205 16.17 0.71 4.40
C ARG A 205 16.09 2.14 3.87
N ALA A 206 14.91 2.55 3.39
CA ALA A 206 14.68 3.93 2.95
C ALA A 206 14.84 4.92 4.12
N ALA A 207 14.37 4.55 5.31
CA ALA A 207 14.46 5.37 6.50
C ALA A 207 15.91 5.52 7.00
N GLU A 208 16.65 4.40 7.08
CA GLU A 208 18.08 4.40 7.42
C GLU A 208 18.88 5.36 6.52
N LEU A 209 18.74 5.18 5.20
CA LEU A 209 19.44 6.01 4.21
C LEU A 209 19.06 7.50 4.31
N ALA A 210 17.82 7.80 4.69
CA ALA A 210 17.36 9.17 4.90
C ALA A 210 17.98 9.81 6.15
N LEU A 211 18.01 9.08 7.27
CA LEU A 211 18.63 9.55 8.51
C LEU A 211 20.13 9.79 8.33
N GLU A 212 20.84 8.84 7.69
CA GLU A 212 22.25 8.98 7.34
C GLU A 212 22.51 10.22 6.46
N ALA A 213 21.58 10.53 5.56
CA ALA A 213 21.65 11.72 4.71
C ALA A 213 21.29 13.02 5.44
N GLY A 214 20.74 12.95 6.66
CA GLY A 214 20.38 14.06 7.51
C GLY A 214 18.93 14.52 7.39
N ALA A 215 17.99 13.62 7.13
CA ALA A 215 16.56 13.91 7.28
C ALA A 215 16.22 14.17 8.76
N VAL A 216 15.36 15.15 9.01
CA VAL A 216 14.98 15.58 10.38
C VAL A 216 13.83 14.77 10.95
N ALA A 217 13.00 14.18 10.10
CA ALA A 217 11.87 13.34 10.50
C ALA A 217 11.50 12.36 9.38
N ILE A 218 10.95 11.22 9.76
CA ILE A 218 10.50 10.17 8.84
C ILE A 218 9.15 9.66 9.33
N SER A 219 8.15 9.65 8.44
CA SER A 219 6.83 9.15 8.79
C SER A 219 6.81 7.63 8.88
N GLU A 220 5.94 7.10 9.73
CA GLU A 220 5.51 5.71 9.63
C GLU A 220 4.79 5.47 8.28
N PRO A 221 4.74 4.22 7.80
CA PRO A 221 3.89 3.81 6.68
C PRO A 221 2.41 4.16 6.89
N LEU A 222 1.60 4.06 5.83
CA LEU A 222 0.15 4.34 5.87
C LEU A 222 -0.54 3.50 6.96
N GLY A 223 -0.19 2.21 7.03
CA GLY A 223 -0.66 1.29 8.05
C GLY A 223 -2.16 0.97 7.93
N ALA A 224 -2.72 0.48 9.04
CA ALA A 224 -4.13 0.15 9.17
C ALA A 224 -4.99 1.40 9.47
N HIS A 225 -4.92 2.42 8.61
CA HIS A 225 -5.72 3.63 8.79
C HIS A 225 -7.16 3.44 8.24
N PRO A 226 -8.20 3.99 8.89
CA PRO A 226 -9.60 3.83 8.44
C PRO A 226 -9.86 4.23 6.97
N GLU A 227 -9.16 5.23 6.46
CA GLU A 227 -9.25 5.59 5.03
C GLU A 227 -8.73 4.48 4.10
N ILE A 228 -7.71 3.73 4.49
CA ILE A 228 -7.25 2.57 3.71
C ILE A 228 -8.31 1.47 3.74
N ALA A 229 -8.92 1.22 4.90
CA ALA A 229 -10.01 0.25 5.05
C ALA A 229 -11.24 0.64 4.20
N ARG A 230 -11.59 1.93 4.13
CA ARG A 230 -12.63 2.44 3.24
C ARG A 230 -12.31 2.21 1.77
N THR A 231 -11.06 2.41 1.35
CA THR A 231 -10.63 2.10 -0.03
C THR A 231 -10.73 0.61 -0.33
N VAL A 232 -10.36 -0.27 0.61
CA VAL A 232 -10.57 -1.73 0.46
C VAL A 232 -12.04 -2.04 0.20
N LEU A 233 -12.95 -1.45 0.98
CA LEU A 233 -14.40 -1.63 0.78
C LEU A 233 -14.92 -1.04 -0.53
N ALA A 234 -14.39 0.10 -0.95
CA ALA A 234 -14.75 0.71 -2.23
C ALA A 234 -14.35 -0.19 -3.41
N ARG A 235 -13.14 -0.78 -3.37
CA ARG A 235 -12.70 -1.76 -4.37
C ARG A 235 -13.58 -3.01 -4.35
N TYR A 236 -13.85 -3.54 -3.15
CA TYR A 236 -14.75 -4.67 -2.97
C TYR A 236 -16.14 -4.42 -3.57
N ALA A 237 -16.73 -3.25 -3.34
CA ALA A 237 -18.06 -2.92 -3.85
C ALA A 237 -18.13 -2.96 -5.38
N VAL A 238 -17.11 -2.40 -6.07
CA VAL A 238 -16.98 -2.52 -7.53
C VAL A 238 -16.83 -3.98 -7.94
N GLY A 239 -15.97 -4.72 -7.21
CA GLY A 239 -15.78 -6.15 -7.37
C GLY A 239 -17.07 -6.96 -7.35
N ALA A 240 -17.88 -6.73 -6.33
CA ALA A 240 -19.12 -7.45 -6.04
C ALA A 240 -20.25 -7.10 -7.01
N VAL A 241 -20.37 -5.83 -7.44
CA VAL A 241 -21.40 -5.43 -8.42
C VAL A 241 -21.23 -6.19 -9.74
N GLU A 242 -20.00 -6.42 -10.17
CA GLU A 242 -19.73 -7.13 -11.43
C GLU A 242 -19.93 -8.66 -11.34
N LEU A 243 -20.20 -9.20 -10.15
CA LEU A 243 -20.62 -10.59 -9.96
C LEU A 243 -22.13 -10.76 -10.04
N VAL A 244 -22.91 -9.66 -10.00
CA VAL A 244 -24.37 -9.73 -10.13
C VAL A 244 -24.72 -10.03 -11.59
N PRO A 245 -25.41 -11.16 -11.89
CA PRO A 245 -25.87 -11.43 -13.25
C PRO A 245 -26.88 -10.35 -13.67
N VAL A 246 -26.65 -9.75 -14.84
CA VAL A 246 -27.54 -8.78 -15.48
C VAL A 246 -28.75 -9.48 -16.09
#